data_AF-A0A6P9DGX5-F1
#
_entry.id   AF-A0A6P9DGX5-F1
#
_cell.length_a   1.000
_cell.length_b   1.000
_cell.length_c   1.000
_cell.angle_alpha   90.00
_cell.angle_beta   90.00
_cell.angle_gamma   90.00
#
_symmetry.space_group_name_H-M   'P 1'
#
loop_
_entity.id
_entity.type
_entity.pdbx_description
1 polymer ?
#
loop_
_entity_poly.entity_id
_entity_poly.type
_entity_poly.pdbx_seq_one_letter_code
_entity_poly.pdbx_strand_id
1 'polypeptide(L)'
;MWGRVRGAFLSLVPGLAGFPLQPGNRVAPAYTMSFFRYFNKHRELIPLAMIMTTTLSGMVYTGIRALRRSDIIIDRWNNPEPWEKVDPTEPQKLFSIHQKWEPIQELEEIRKVFKG
;
A
#
# COMPACT_ATOMS: atom_id res chain seq x y z
N MET A 1 3.85 72.41 -4.20
CA MET A 1 4.71 71.39 -4.83
C MET A 1 4.11 70.02 -4.54
N TRP A 2 3.30 69.55 -5.48
CA TRP A 2 2.61 68.27 -5.50
C TRP A 2 3.59 67.14 -5.86
N GLY A 3 3.49 65.96 -5.24
CA GLY A 3 4.44 64.88 -5.53
C GLY A 3 4.20 63.52 -4.86
N ARG A 4 2.99 62.97 -4.98
CA ARG A 4 2.75 61.51 -5.20
C ARG A 4 3.20 60.52 -4.10
N VAL A 5 2.46 60.53 -2.99
CA VAL A 5 2.24 59.31 -2.18
C VAL A 5 1.22 58.43 -2.92
N ARG A 6 1.68 57.62 -3.88
CA ARG A 6 0.90 56.52 -4.47
C ARG A 6 1.85 55.38 -4.85
N GLY A 7 1.87 54.34 -4.03
CA GLY A 7 2.66 53.14 -4.33
C GLY A 7 2.48 51.95 -3.39
N ALA A 8 1.59 52.01 -2.38
CA ALA A 8 1.48 50.97 -1.35
C ALA A 8 0.21 50.10 -1.45
N PHE A 9 -0.38 49.89 -2.64
CA PHE A 9 -1.64 49.12 -2.68
C PHE A 9 -1.87 48.11 -3.81
N LEU A 10 -0.95 47.87 -4.75
CA LEU A 10 -1.18 46.85 -5.79
C LEU A 10 0.10 46.16 -6.27
N SER A 11 0.47 45.05 -5.61
CA SER A 11 1.16 43.92 -6.24
C SER A 11 0.82 42.64 -5.46
N LEU A 12 -0.47 42.27 -5.53
CA LEU A 12 -0.95 40.93 -5.20
C LEU A 12 -0.49 39.99 -6.34
N VAL A 13 0.34 39.00 -5.99
CA VAL A 13 0.94 37.93 -6.84
C VAL A 13 2.12 38.39 -7.71
N PRO A 14 3.36 37.95 -7.40
CA PRO A 14 3.95 36.84 -8.17
C PRO A 14 4.90 35.94 -7.37
N GLY A 15 4.54 34.66 -7.25
CA GLY A 15 5.54 33.60 -7.15
C GLY A 15 6.10 33.34 -8.55
N LEU A 16 7.36 33.69 -8.79
CA LEU A 16 8.26 33.11 -9.83
C LEU A 16 9.63 33.79 -9.95
N ALA A 17 10.17 34.41 -8.89
CA ALA A 17 11.55 34.89 -8.94
C ALA A 17 12.13 34.98 -7.54
N GLY A 18 13.14 34.15 -7.23
CA GLY A 18 14.00 34.37 -6.08
C GLY A 18 14.03 33.27 -5.03
N PHE A 19 14.18 32.00 -5.43
CA PHE A 19 15.00 31.12 -4.60
C PHE A 19 16.47 31.46 -4.90
N PRO A 20 17.28 31.88 -3.92
CA PRO A 20 18.72 32.01 -4.14
C PRO A 20 19.28 30.62 -4.43
N LEU A 21 19.65 30.36 -5.68
CA LEU A 21 20.44 29.19 -6.06
C LEU A 21 21.81 29.31 -5.39
N GLN A 22 22.02 28.49 -4.36
CA GLN A 22 23.29 28.35 -3.66
C GLN A 22 24.43 28.11 -4.68
N PRO A 23 25.49 28.94 -4.73
CA PRO A 23 26.58 28.74 -5.67
C PRO A 23 27.46 27.55 -5.24
N GLY A 24 27.44 26.50 -6.05
CA GLY A 24 28.64 25.83 -6.52
C GLY A 24 29.51 25.06 -5.52
N ASN A 25 28.99 23.96 -4.97
CA ASN A 25 29.82 22.76 -4.82
C ASN A 25 29.48 21.83 -5.99
N ARG A 26 30.28 21.88 -7.05
CA ARG A 26 30.23 20.91 -8.15
C ARG A 26 30.67 19.55 -7.61
N VAL A 27 29.78 18.81 -6.98
CA VAL A 27 29.93 17.35 -6.89
C VAL A 27 29.86 16.85 -8.33
N ALA A 28 30.93 16.22 -8.80
CA ALA A 28 30.94 15.57 -10.11
C ALA A 28 29.67 14.70 -10.24
N PRO A 29 29.07 14.54 -11.44
CA PRO A 29 28.01 13.57 -11.62
C PRO A 29 28.62 12.20 -11.31
N ALA A 30 28.39 11.73 -10.10
CA ALA A 30 28.74 10.39 -9.68
C ALA A 30 27.93 9.47 -10.59
N TYR A 31 28.59 8.97 -11.64
CA TYR A 31 28.25 7.78 -12.39
C TYR A 31 27.27 6.93 -11.59
N THR A 32 26.06 6.73 -12.12
CA THR A 32 24.99 5.99 -11.46
C THR A 32 25.54 4.64 -11.01
N MET A 33 25.96 4.55 -9.74
CA MET A 33 26.53 3.34 -9.20
C MET A 33 25.40 2.33 -9.16
N SER A 34 25.51 1.26 -9.95
CA SER A 34 24.55 0.17 -9.94
C SER A 34 24.30 -0.24 -8.48
N PHE A 35 23.04 -0.33 -8.08
CA PHE A 35 22.62 -0.54 -6.69
C PHE A 35 23.32 -1.76 -6.06
N PHE A 36 23.58 -2.80 -6.86
CA PHE A 36 24.34 -3.99 -6.46
C PHE A 36 25.81 -3.72 -6.10
N ARG A 37 26.48 -2.78 -6.78
CA ARG A 37 27.86 -2.37 -6.45
C ARG A 37 27.92 -1.64 -5.12
N TYR A 38 26.88 -0.86 -4.80
CA TYR A 38 26.75 -0.16 -3.52
C TYR A 38 26.55 -1.15 -2.36
N PHE A 39 25.66 -2.13 -2.51
CA PHE A 39 25.47 -3.18 -1.50
C PHE A 39 26.69 -4.10 -1.33
N ASN A 40 27.42 -4.42 -2.41
CA ASN A 40 28.65 -5.20 -2.29
C ASN A 40 29.76 -4.46 -1.54
N LYS A 41 29.74 -3.13 -1.56
CA LYS A 41 30.66 -2.27 -0.79
C LYS A 41 30.25 -2.17 0.69
N HIS A 42 28.96 -2.32 0.98
CA HIS A 42 28.34 -2.16 2.31
C HIS A 42 27.51 -3.39 2.67
N ARG A 43 28.17 -4.47 3.08
CA ARG A 43 27.51 -5.77 3.33
C ARG A 43 26.58 -5.76 4.55
N GLU A 44 26.80 -4.85 5.47
CA GLU A 44 25.95 -4.56 6.63
C GLU A 44 24.54 -4.09 6.23
N LEU A 45 24.37 -3.52 5.04
CA LEU A 45 23.08 -3.05 4.55
C LEU A 45 22.22 -4.19 3.97
N ILE A 46 22.82 -5.30 3.57
CA ILE A 46 22.11 -6.45 2.98
C ILE A 46 21.06 -7.02 3.94
N PRO A 47 21.37 -7.38 5.20
CA PRO A 47 20.37 -7.91 6.13
C PRO A 47 19.27 -6.89 6.43
N LEU A 48 19.61 -5.60 6.57
CA LEU A 48 18.62 -4.55 6.80
C LEU A 48 17.66 -4.40 5.61
N ALA A 49 18.20 -4.38 4.39
CA ALA A 49 17.41 -4.32 3.18
C ALA A 49 16.49 -5.54 3.05
N MET A 50 16.98 -6.74 3.36
CA MET A 50 16.17 -7.97 3.32
C MET A 50 14.96 -7.90 4.26
N ILE A 51 15.16 -7.47 5.51
CA ILE A 51 14.06 -7.34 6.48
C ILE A 51 13.04 -6.34 5.94
N MET A 52 13.48 -5.16 5.52
CA MET A 52 12.60 -4.11 5.00
C MET A 52 11.79 -4.60 3.79
N THR A 53 12.44 -5.23 2.81
CA THR A 53 11.74 -5.75 1.63
C THR A 53 10.77 -6.88 1.99
N THR A 54 11.13 -7.73 2.95
CA THR A 54 10.27 -8.83 3.42
C THR A 54 9.05 -8.30 4.18
N THR A 55 9.23 -7.27 5.00
CA THR A 55 8.13 -6.60 5.70
C THR A 55 7.18 -5.93 4.72
N LEU A 56 7.72 -5.19 3.74
CA LEU A 56 6.91 -4.50 2.72
C LEU A 56 6.15 -5.49 1.84
N SER A 57 6.81 -6.55 1.37
CA SER A 57 6.16 -7.59 0.57
C SER A 57 5.12 -8.37 1.38
N GLY A 58 5.42 -8.69 2.64
CA GLY A 58 4.49 -9.33 3.57
C GLY A 58 3.24 -8.47 3.80
N MET A 59 3.38 -7.17 4.01
CA MET A 59 2.27 -6.23 4.18
C MET A 59 1.38 -6.16 2.94
N VAL A 60 1.99 -6.06 1.75
CA VAL A 60 1.24 -6.03 0.49
C VAL A 60 0.52 -7.36 0.26
N TYR A 61 1.19 -8.49 0.51
CA TYR A 61 0.63 -9.82 0.34
C TYR A 61 -0.57 -10.06 1.28
N THR A 62 -0.44 -9.72 2.56
CA THR A 62 -1.54 -9.86 3.52
C THR A 62 -2.70 -8.91 3.21
N GLY A 63 -2.41 -7.68 2.78
CA GLY A 63 -3.43 -6.71 2.35
C GLY A 63 -4.24 -7.20 1.15
N ILE A 64 -3.57 -7.69 0.10
CA ILE A 64 -4.25 -8.26 -1.07
C ILE A 64 -5.06 -9.49 -0.68
N ARG A 65 -4.50 -10.38 0.16
CA ARG A 65 -5.20 -11.59 0.60
C ARG A 65 -6.43 -11.28 1.44
N ALA A 66 -6.36 -10.27 2.31
CA ALA A 66 -7.51 -9.80 3.07
C ALA A 66 -8.61 -9.33 2.10
N LEU A 67 -8.31 -8.45 1.16
CA LEU A 67 -9.31 -7.92 0.21
C LEU A 67 -9.95 -8.98 -0.68
N ARG A 68 -9.26 -10.09 -0.96
CA ARG A 68 -9.79 -11.19 -1.78
C ARG A 68 -10.62 -12.22 -1.02
N ARG A 69 -10.74 -12.14 0.31
CA ARG A 69 -11.59 -13.06 1.07
C ARG A 69 -13.07 -12.82 0.78
N SER A 70 -13.83 -13.91 0.66
CA SER A 70 -15.29 -13.86 0.49
C SER A 70 -16.02 -13.27 1.70
N ASP A 71 -15.38 -13.27 2.87
CA ASP A 71 -15.93 -12.70 4.11
C ASP A 71 -15.98 -11.16 4.11
N ILE A 72 -15.24 -10.50 3.22
CA ILE A 72 -15.12 -9.04 3.21
C ILE A 72 -16.11 -8.45 2.20
N ILE A 73 -17.08 -7.72 2.74
CA ILE A 73 -18.08 -6.99 1.95
C ILE A 73 -17.43 -5.71 1.39
N ILE A 74 -17.06 -5.74 0.11
CA ILE A 74 -16.58 -4.55 -0.63
C ILE A 74 -17.79 -3.78 -1.21
N ASP A 75 -18.80 -4.51 -1.68
CA ASP A 75 -20.04 -3.94 -2.21
C ASP A 75 -21.15 -4.07 -1.14
N ARG A 76 -21.46 -2.95 -0.47
CA ARG A 76 -22.51 -2.90 0.55
C ARG A 76 -23.92 -2.81 -0.06
N TRP A 77 -24.04 -2.42 -1.32
CA TRP A 77 -25.33 -2.10 -1.97
C TRP A 77 -25.94 -3.30 -2.66
N ASN A 78 -25.12 -4.12 -3.32
CA ASN A 78 -25.58 -5.31 -4.02
C ASN A 78 -25.45 -6.56 -3.14
N ASN A 79 -26.01 -6.48 -1.92
CA ASN A 79 -25.82 -7.37 -0.76
C ASN A 79 -25.76 -8.87 -1.08
N PRO A 80 -24.56 -9.43 -1.32
CA PRO A 80 -24.38 -10.87 -1.33
C PRO A 80 -24.04 -11.28 0.09
N GLU A 81 -24.93 -11.99 0.76
CA GLU A 81 -24.68 -12.50 2.11
C GLU A 81 -23.32 -13.22 2.16
N PRO A 82 -22.32 -12.68 2.88
CA PRO A 82 -20.93 -13.11 2.71
C PRO A 82 -20.72 -14.57 3.13
N TRP A 83 -21.50 -15.05 4.10
CA TRP A 83 -21.50 -16.44 4.56
C TRP A 83 -21.96 -17.45 3.50
N GLU A 84 -22.68 -17.04 2.45
CA GLU A 84 -23.10 -17.97 1.40
C GLU A 84 -21.95 -18.44 0.51
N LYS A 85 -20.95 -17.57 0.30
CA LYS A 85 -19.82 -17.78 -0.62
C LYS A 85 -18.56 -18.27 0.10
N VAL A 86 -18.68 -18.60 1.38
CA VAL A 86 -17.61 -19.21 2.18
C VAL A 86 -17.48 -20.66 1.74
N ASP A 87 -16.29 -21.03 1.27
CA ASP A 87 -15.95 -22.42 0.98
C ASP A 87 -15.58 -23.13 2.30
N PRO A 88 -16.35 -24.13 2.76
CA PRO A 88 -16.09 -24.85 4.00
C PRO A 88 -14.89 -25.81 3.93
N THR A 89 -14.39 -26.12 2.73
CA THR A 89 -13.20 -26.95 2.53
C THR A 89 -11.89 -26.18 2.65
N GLU A 90 -11.94 -24.85 2.59
CA GLU A 90 -10.76 -24.00 2.72
C GLU A 90 -10.66 -23.38 4.12
N PRO A 91 -9.43 -23.13 4.61
CA PRO A 91 -9.24 -22.36 5.83
C PRO A 91 -9.63 -20.89 5.63
N GLN A 92 -10.63 -20.42 6.39
CA GLN A 92 -11.04 -19.02 6.40
C GLN A 92 -10.01 -18.09 7.05
N LYS A 93 -9.33 -18.59 8.09
CA LYS A 93 -8.33 -17.79 8.81
C LYS A 93 -7.08 -17.58 7.95
N LEU A 94 -6.39 -16.47 8.20
CA LEU A 94 -5.12 -16.16 7.52
C LEU A 94 -4.04 -17.23 7.80
N PHE A 95 -4.11 -17.87 8.98
CA PHE A 95 -3.23 -18.96 9.38
C PHE A 95 -4.00 -19.96 10.25
N SER A 96 -3.85 -21.25 9.98
CA SER A 96 -4.46 -22.33 10.78
C SER A 96 -3.47 -23.47 10.97
N ILE A 97 -3.11 -23.77 12.21
CA ILE A 97 -2.12 -24.82 12.54
C ILE A 97 -2.80 -26.17 12.84
N HIS A 98 -3.94 -26.13 13.55
CA HIS A 98 -4.59 -27.35 14.08
C HIS A 98 -6.08 -27.46 13.73
N GLN A 99 -6.57 -26.71 12.75
CA GLN A 99 -7.98 -26.76 12.35
C GLN A 99 -8.14 -27.58 11.09
N LYS A 100 -8.99 -28.62 11.17
CA LYS A 100 -9.47 -29.35 10.00
C LYS A 100 -10.72 -28.63 9.48
N TRP A 101 -10.78 -28.44 8.17
CA TRP A 101 -11.88 -27.76 7.48
C TRP A 101 -12.65 -28.80 6.69
N GLU A 102 -13.79 -29.20 7.23
CA GLU A 102 -14.69 -30.15 6.60
C GLU A 102 -16.10 -29.54 6.60
N PRO A 103 -16.86 -29.69 5.50
CA PRO A 103 -18.24 -29.23 5.45
C PRO A 103 -19.11 -30.01 6.42
N ILE A 104 -20.00 -29.28 7.09
CA ILE A 104 -20.99 -29.88 7.99
C ILE A 104 -22.13 -30.40 7.13
N GLN A 105 -22.32 -31.72 7.13
CA GLN A 105 -23.31 -32.41 6.28
C GLN A 105 -24.74 -31.88 6.49
N GLU A 106 -25.12 -31.64 7.74
CA GLU A 106 -26.44 -31.10 8.10
C GLU A 106 -26.70 -29.73 7.43
N LEU A 107 -25.68 -28.87 7.36
CA LEU A 107 -25.82 -27.56 6.72
C LEU A 107 -25.89 -27.66 5.19
N GLU A 108 -25.19 -28.63 4.59
CA GLU A 108 -25.27 -28.88 3.15
C GLU A 108 -26.64 -29.43 2.73
N GLU A 109 -27.21 -30.33 3.53
CA GLU A 109 -28.55 -30.87 3.28
C GLU A 109 -29.60 -29.76 3.32
N ILE A 110 -29.59 -28.92 4.36
CA ILE A 110 -30.45 -27.75 4.45
C ILE A 110 -30.24 -26.85 3.23
N ARG A 111 -28.99 -26.53 2.88
CA ARG A 111 -28.69 -25.71 1.71
C ARG A 111 -29.27 -26.30 0.42
N LYS A 112 -29.15 -27.60 0.18
CA LYS A 112 -29.69 -28.26 -1.02
C LYS A 112 -31.22 -28.17 -1.08
N VAL A 113 -31.89 -28.29 0.07
CA VAL A 113 -33.36 -28.15 0.17
C VAL A 113 -33.83 -26.73 -0.14
N PHE A 114 -33.09 -25.71 0.29
CA PHE A 114 -33.47 -24.30 0.11
C PHE A 114 -33.00 -23.66 -1.21
N LYS A 115 -31.99 -24.24 -1.89
CA LYS A 115 -31.48 -23.74 -3.19
C LYS A 115 -32.05 -24.47 -4.43
N GLY A 116 -32.90 -25.47 -4.25
CA GLY A 116 -33.63 -26.16 -5.32
C GLY A 116 -34.97 -25.51 -5.62
#